data_AF-A0A7S3TKI4-F1
#
_entry.id   AF-A0A7S3TKI4-F1
#
_cell.length_a   1.000
_cell.length_b   1.000
_cell.length_c   1.000
_cell.angle_alpha   90.00
_cell.angle_beta   90.00
_cell.angle_gamma   90.00
#
_symmetry.space_group_name_H-M   'P 1'
#
loop_
_entity.id
_entity.type
_entity.pdbx_description
1 polymer ?
#
loop_
_entity_poly.entity_id
_entity_poly.type
_entity_poly.pdbx_seq_one_letter_code
_entity_poly.pdbx_strand_id
1 'polypeptide(L)'
;QGEVGAAVHVAFTGCTNEVVGPIIRGDYMRFCVNHGKPAFKKQAAPGGMEVMIYFWDERDGPAASGWWIGPKLGSDHVWGFHPNKTARSPPTGGWQVPHSGPADPTCVLSPKGGGASPAAPA
;
A
#
# COMPACT_ATOMS: atom_id res chain seq x y z
N GLN A 1 -1.08 10.20 13.34
CA GLN A 1 -1.18 9.57 12.00
C GLN A 1 -2.45 8.75 11.97
N GLY A 2 -3.18 8.75 10.84
CA GLY A 2 -4.42 8.01 10.69
C GLY A 2 -4.23 6.69 9.95
N GLU A 3 -5.32 5.93 9.80
CA GLU A 3 -5.40 4.75 8.95
C GLU A 3 -6.55 4.92 7.95
N VAL A 4 -6.53 4.15 6.85
CA VAL A 4 -7.61 4.19 5.85
C VAL A 4 -8.92 3.54 6.32
N GLY A 5 -8.89 2.82 7.46
CA GLY A 5 -10.07 2.24 8.10
C GLY A 5 -10.76 1.20 7.22
N ALA A 6 -12.08 1.34 7.08
CA ALA A 6 -12.93 0.42 6.32
C ALA A 6 -12.95 0.68 4.80
N ALA A 7 -12.12 1.61 4.30
CA ALA A 7 -12.10 1.99 2.89
C ALA A 7 -11.87 0.78 1.97
N VAL A 8 -12.68 0.69 0.90
CA VAL A 8 -12.52 -0.30 -0.16
C VAL A 8 -11.72 0.24 -1.34
N HIS A 9 -11.70 1.56 -1.50
CA HIS A 9 -10.94 2.28 -2.53
C HIS A 9 -10.07 3.32 -1.83
N VAL A 10 -8.79 3.31 -2.15
CA VAL A 10 -7.80 4.27 -1.63
C VAL A 10 -6.94 4.78 -2.80
N ALA A 11 -6.39 5.97 -2.65
CA ALA A 11 -5.41 6.50 -3.60
C ALA A 11 -4.09 6.82 -2.89
N PHE A 12 -3.00 6.41 -3.50
CA PHE A 12 -1.64 6.75 -3.07
C PHE A 12 -1.16 7.97 -3.87
N THR A 13 -0.76 9.03 -3.18
CA THR A 13 -0.31 10.30 -3.78
C THR A 13 0.99 10.79 -3.13
N GLY A 14 1.67 11.75 -3.78
CA GLY A 14 2.98 12.24 -3.36
C GLY A 14 4.10 11.23 -3.61
N CYS A 15 5.08 11.12 -2.72
CA CYS A 15 6.38 10.45 -2.95
C CYS A 15 7.33 11.33 -3.77
N THR A 16 8.46 11.71 -3.19
CA THR A 16 9.52 12.52 -3.79
C THR A 16 10.51 11.68 -4.58
N ASN A 17 10.57 10.38 -4.34
CA ASN A 17 11.43 9.47 -5.09
C ASN A 17 10.97 9.38 -6.56
N GLU A 18 11.81 9.82 -7.48
CA GLU A 18 11.46 9.93 -8.91
C GLU A 18 11.27 8.59 -9.61
N VAL A 19 11.89 7.51 -9.10
CA VAL A 19 11.80 6.17 -9.67
C VAL A 19 10.58 5.44 -9.11
N VAL A 20 10.40 5.46 -7.79
CA VAL A 20 9.35 4.70 -7.12
C VAL A 20 8.00 5.43 -7.16
N GLY A 21 7.98 6.76 -7.10
CA GLY A 21 6.76 7.55 -7.10
C GLY A 21 5.81 7.23 -8.26
N PRO A 22 6.27 7.22 -9.52
CA PRO A 22 5.45 6.82 -10.66
C PRO A 22 4.89 5.39 -10.57
N ILE A 23 5.61 4.48 -9.90
CA ILE A 23 5.19 3.08 -9.73
C ILE A 23 4.04 3.00 -8.71
N ILE A 24 4.20 3.64 -7.54
CA ILE A 24 3.28 3.45 -6.41
C ILE A 24 2.09 4.42 -6.41
N ARG A 25 2.16 5.58 -7.07
CA ARG A 25 1.02 6.51 -7.16
C ARG A 25 -0.14 5.93 -7.95
N GLY A 26 -1.36 6.17 -7.50
CA GLY A 26 -2.59 5.81 -8.22
C GLY A 26 -3.67 5.22 -7.31
N ASP A 27 -4.70 4.68 -7.94
CA ASP A 27 -5.87 4.09 -7.28
C ASP A 27 -5.67 2.62 -6.97
N TYR A 28 -6.07 2.23 -5.76
CA TYR A 28 -6.02 0.87 -5.26
C TYR A 28 -7.38 0.44 -4.73
N MET A 29 -7.75 -0.81 -5.01
CA MET A 29 -8.93 -1.43 -4.44
C MET A 29 -8.52 -2.50 -3.44
N ARG A 30 -9.27 -2.62 -2.35
CA ARG A 30 -9.15 -3.73 -1.43
C ARG A 30 -9.42 -5.01 -2.19
N PHE A 31 -8.50 -5.96 -2.11
CA PHE A 31 -8.53 -7.18 -2.90
C PHE A 31 -8.66 -8.43 -2.02
N CYS A 32 -7.96 -8.48 -0.90
CA CYS A 32 -8.00 -9.64 0.02
C CYS A 32 -7.61 -9.26 1.45
N VAL A 33 -7.39 -10.27 2.29
CA VAL A 33 -6.85 -10.15 3.64
C VAL A 33 -5.48 -10.84 3.68
N ASN A 34 -4.45 -10.16 4.21
CA ASN A 34 -3.14 -10.72 4.47
C ASN A 34 -2.78 -10.56 5.96
N HIS A 35 -2.35 -11.65 6.62
CA HIS A 35 -2.06 -11.67 8.07
C HIS A 35 -3.13 -10.99 8.94
N GLY A 36 -4.41 -11.26 8.62
CA GLY A 36 -5.56 -10.72 9.37
C GLY A 36 -5.85 -9.23 9.13
N LYS A 37 -5.19 -8.58 8.15
CA LYS A 37 -5.37 -7.16 7.80
C LYS A 37 -5.72 -6.98 6.31
N PRO A 38 -6.44 -5.92 5.91
CA PRO A 38 -6.82 -5.71 4.53
C PRO A 38 -5.60 -5.45 3.64
N ALA A 39 -5.60 -6.05 2.44
CA ALA A 39 -4.61 -5.81 1.41
C ALA A 39 -5.27 -5.19 0.17
N PHE A 40 -4.53 -4.31 -0.51
CA PHE A 40 -5.01 -3.51 -1.62
C PHE A 40 -4.16 -3.76 -2.86
N LYS A 41 -4.79 -3.73 -4.04
CA LYS A 41 -4.15 -3.90 -5.35
C LYS A 41 -4.44 -2.69 -6.23
N LYS A 42 -3.39 -2.15 -6.87
CA LYS A 42 -3.48 -1.02 -7.80
C LYS A 42 -4.35 -1.39 -9.01
N GLN A 43 -5.25 -0.50 -9.42
CA GLN A 43 -6.23 -0.76 -10.48
C GLN A 43 -5.67 -0.62 -11.90
N ALA A 44 -4.67 0.24 -12.09
CA ALA A 44 -4.04 0.43 -13.39
C ALA A 44 -2.54 0.65 -13.19
N ALA A 45 -1.75 -0.18 -13.85
CA ALA A 45 -0.31 -0.08 -13.84
C ALA A 45 0.23 -0.34 -15.25
N PRO A 46 1.20 0.46 -15.72
CA PRO A 46 1.84 0.25 -17.02
C PRO A 46 2.41 -1.16 -17.14
N GLY A 47 2.26 -1.78 -18.31
CA GLY A 47 2.89 -3.07 -18.64
C GLY A 47 2.41 -4.26 -17.81
N GLY A 48 1.24 -4.18 -17.16
CA GLY A 48 0.70 -5.28 -16.36
C GLY A 48 1.42 -5.49 -15.01
N MET A 49 2.26 -4.54 -14.59
CA MET A 49 2.94 -4.59 -13.30
C MET A 49 1.93 -4.55 -12.16
N GLU A 50 1.93 -5.54 -11.28
CA GLU A 50 1.09 -5.47 -10.08
C GLU A 50 1.76 -4.60 -9.01
N VAL A 51 0.95 -3.87 -8.25
CA VAL A 51 1.41 -3.13 -7.07
C VAL A 51 0.40 -3.36 -5.96
N MET A 52 0.89 -3.80 -4.81
CA MET A 52 0.07 -4.19 -3.67
C MET A 52 0.51 -3.46 -2.41
N ILE A 53 -0.46 -3.15 -1.55
CA ILE A 53 -0.25 -2.67 -0.19
C ILE A 53 -0.73 -3.76 0.77
N TYR A 54 0.14 -4.26 1.64
CA TYR A 54 -0.19 -5.38 2.52
C TYR A 54 0.56 -5.31 3.85
N PHE A 55 0.01 -5.95 4.88
CA PHE A 55 0.68 -6.12 6.16
C PHE A 55 1.58 -7.37 6.15
N TRP A 56 2.66 -7.38 6.93
CA TRP A 56 3.48 -8.56 7.23
C TRP A 56 3.65 -8.69 8.76
N ASP A 57 3.42 -9.89 9.28
CA ASP A 57 3.58 -10.17 10.71
C ASP A 57 5.06 -10.39 11.09
N GLU A 58 5.32 -10.77 12.34
CA GLU A 58 6.69 -10.91 12.86
C GLU A 58 7.34 -12.26 12.54
N ARG A 59 6.79 -13.05 11.60
CA ARG A 59 7.33 -14.39 11.27
C ARG A 59 8.78 -14.38 10.81
N ASP A 60 9.20 -13.32 10.11
CA ASP A 60 10.57 -13.12 9.61
C ASP A 60 11.35 -12.12 10.48
N GLY A 61 10.83 -11.85 11.68
CA GLY A 61 11.45 -11.00 12.69
C GLY A 61 10.79 -9.63 12.84
N PRO A 62 11.00 -8.96 13.99
CA PRO A 62 10.34 -7.69 14.32
C PRO A 62 10.65 -6.55 13.35
N ALA A 63 11.79 -6.60 12.66
CA ALA A 63 12.20 -5.57 11.69
C ALA A 63 11.43 -5.67 10.36
N ALA A 64 10.96 -6.88 9.99
CA ALA A 64 10.19 -7.11 8.78
C ALA A 64 8.69 -6.86 8.96
N SER A 65 8.22 -6.72 10.20
CA SER A 65 6.79 -6.54 10.48
C SER A 65 6.33 -5.10 10.34
N GLY A 66 5.26 -4.92 9.58
CA GLY A 66 4.70 -3.62 9.24
C GLY A 66 3.91 -3.69 7.94
N TRP A 67 3.75 -2.55 7.28
CA TRP A 67 3.04 -2.44 6.01
C TRP A 67 4.03 -2.26 4.87
N TRP A 68 3.81 -2.99 3.78
CA TRP A 68 4.69 -3.04 2.63
C TRP A 68 3.97 -2.59 1.37
N ILE A 69 4.73 -2.00 0.45
CA ILE A 69 4.35 -1.77 -0.93
C ILE A 69 5.25 -2.62 -1.82
N GLY A 70 4.68 -3.55 -2.58
CA GLY A 70 5.46 -4.49 -3.40
C GLY A 70 4.67 -5.04 -4.58
N PRO A 71 5.32 -5.78 -5.50
CA PRO A 71 4.70 -6.30 -6.70
C PRO A 71 3.72 -7.45 -6.43
N LYS A 72 3.86 -8.12 -5.29
CA LYS A 72 2.97 -9.20 -4.83
C LYS A 72 2.97 -9.26 -3.30
N LEU A 73 2.00 -9.97 -2.72
CA LEU A 73 2.01 -10.29 -1.29
C LEU A 73 3.27 -11.08 -0.94
N GLY A 74 3.94 -10.68 0.15
CA GLY A 74 5.17 -11.34 0.60
C GLY A 74 6.32 -11.29 -0.41
N SER A 75 6.40 -10.23 -1.22
CA SER A 75 7.53 -10.04 -2.13
C SER A 75 8.81 -9.72 -1.37
N ASP A 76 9.94 -10.28 -1.82
CA ASP A 76 11.28 -9.91 -1.33
C ASP A 76 11.75 -8.56 -1.90
N HIS A 77 11.29 -8.22 -3.11
CA HIS A 77 11.50 -6.90 -3.70
C HIS A 77 10.34 -5.98 -3.34
N VAL A 78 10.63 -4.87 -2.68
CA VAL A 78 9.64 -3.93 -2.15
C VAL A 78 10.05 -2.49 -2.42
N TRP A 79 9.05 -1.63 -2.54
CA TRP A 79 9.22 -0.21 -2.87
C TRP A 79 9.09 0.70 -1.66
N GLY A 80 8.22 0.34 -0.72
CA GLY A 80 7.97 1.15 0.46
C GLY A 80 7.60 0.32 1.68
N PHE A 81 7.80 0.92 2.86
CA PHE A 81 7.55 0.31 4.15
C PHE A 81 6.94 1.30 5.14
N HIS A 82 6.14 0.80 6.07
CA HIS A 82 5.72 1.54 7.25
C HIS A 82 5.80 0.62 8.49
N PRO A 83 6.56 0.97 9.53
CA PRO A 83 6.85 0.10 10.68
C PRO A 83 5.69 -0.06 11.68
N ASN A 84 4.47 0.36 11.34
CA ASN A 84 3.36 0.34 12.28
C ASN A 84 2.70 -1.05 12.30
N LYS A 85 2.96 -1.79 13.38
CA LYS A 85 2.47 -3.16 13.59
C LYS A 85 1.04 -3.22 14.14
N THR A 86 0.64 -2.19 14.86
CA THR A 86 -0.63 -2.16 15.59
C THR A 86 -1.79 -1.69 14.72
N ALA A 87 -1.51 -0.90 13.68
CA ALA A 87 -2.52 -0.38 12.76
C ALA A 87 -3.39 -1.51 12.19
N ARG A 88 -4.71 -1.33 12.17
CA ARG A 88 -5.67 -2.35 11.71
C ARG A 88 -5.86 -2.33 10.19
N SER A 89 -5.52 -1.22 9.57
CA SER A 89 -5.57 -0.94 8.13
C SER A 89 -4.35 -0.09 7.73
N PRO A 90 -4.03 0.02 6.42
CA PRO A 90 -2.86 0.78 5.98
C PRO A 90 -2.82 2.21 6.54
N PRO A 91 -1.67 2.67 7.07
CA PRO A 91 -1.49 4.05 7.53
C PRO A 91 -1.66 5.08 6.40
N THR A 92 -2.23 6.24 6.73
CA THR A 92 -2.48 7.31 5.73
C THR A 92 -1.24 8.10 5.34
N GLY A 93 -0.12 7.94 6.04
CA GLY A 93 1.13 8.64 5.78
C GLY A 93 2.27 8.05 6.60
N GLY A 94 3.47 8.62 6.53
CA GLY A 94 4.65 8.09 7.24
C GLY A 94 5.35 6.94 6.50
N TRP A 95 5.08 6.77 5.22
CA TRP A 95 5.67 5.73 4.38
C TRP A 95 7.13 6.04 4.07
N GLN A 96 8.00 5.05 4.27
CA GLN A 96 9.41 5.07 3.88
C GLN A 96 9.49 4.65 2.41
N VAL A 97 9.98 5.55 1.55
CA VAL A 97 10.16 5.29 0.12
C VAL A 97 11.49 5.90 -0.34
N PRO A 98 12.53 5.09 -0.63
CA PRO A 98 12.54 3.62 -0.65
C PRO A 98 12.38 3.01 0.75
N HIS A 99 12.02 1.73 0.82
CA HIS A 99 11.63 1.03 2.06
C HIS A 99 12.64 1.05 3.22
N SER A 100 13.91 1.35 2.96
CA SER A 100 14.99 1.45 3.95
C SER A 100 15.37 2.89 4.31
N GLY A 101 14.71 3.88 3.69
CA GLY A 101 14.98 5.30 3.86
C GLY A 101 14.14 5.97 4.96
N PRO A 102 14.32 7.28 5.14
CA PRO A 102 13.43 8.06 5.99
C PRO A 102 11.99 8.06 5.45
N ALA A 103 11.03 8.30 6.34
CA ALA A 103 9.65 8.50 5.93
C ALA A 103 9.54 9.75 5.04
N ASP A 104 8.85 9.61 3.92
CA ASP A 104 8.54 10.72 3.03
C ASP A 104 7.23 11.40 3.49
N PRO A 105 7.26 12.67 3.92
CA PRO A 105 6.08 13.36 4.43
C PRO A 105 5.03 13.63 3.34
N THR A 106 5.40 13.54 2.06
CA THR A 106 4.48 13.72 0.94
C THR A 106 3.73 12.44 0.58
N CYS A 107 4.23 11.27 0.99
CA CYS A 107 3.54 10.00 0.75
C CYS A 107 2.25 9.93 1.57
N VAL A 108 1.11 10.03 0.87
CA VAL A 108 -0.22 10.04 1.47
C VAL A 108 -1.07 8.95 0.84
N LEU A 109 -1.69 8.14 1.69
CA LEU A 109 -2.71 7.17 1.32
C LEU A 109 -4.06 7.64 1.84
N SER A 110 -4.98 7.93 0.92
CA SER A 110 -6.27 8.55 1.26
C SER A 110 -7.43 7.65 0.83
N PRO A 111 -8.44 7.44 1.70
CA PRO A 111 -9.71 6.85 1.29
C PRO A 111 -10.34 7.64 0.13
N LYS A 112 -10.85 6.93 -0.87
CA LYS A 112 -11.76 7.48 -1.87
C LYS A 112 -13.17 7.05 -1.50
N GLY A 113 -14.10 8.01 -1.43
CA GLY A 113 -15.52 7.71 -1.18
C GLY A 113 -16.02 6.71 -2.22
N GLY A 114 -16.74 5.68 -1.77
CA GLY A 114 -17.19 4.58 -2.62
C GLY A 114 -18.18 5.05 -3.69
N GLY A 115 -17.66 5.37 -4.88
CA GLY A 115 -18.42 5.26 -6.12
C GLY A 115 -18.36 3.81 -6.58
N ALA A 116 -19.52 3.22 -6.89
CA ALA A 116 -19.67 1.84 -7.33
C ALA A 116 -18.61 1.44 -8.37
N SER A 117 -17.98 0.27 -8.19
CA SER A 117 -17.19 -0.36 -9.26
C SER A 117 -18.06 -0.50 -10.51
N PRO A 118 -17.60 -0.09 -11.71
CA PRO A 118 -18.19 -0.59 -12.93
C PRO A 118 -17.87 -2.08 -12.98
N ALA A 119 -18.93 -2.90 -13.00
CA ALA A 119 -18.82 -4.31 -13.31
C ALA A 119 -18.09 -4.48 -14.64
N ALA A 120 -17.08 -5.35 -14.69
CA ALA A 120 -16.44 -5.75 -15.93
C ALA A 120 -17.49 -6.41 -16.84
N PRO A 121 -17.60 -6.06 -18.13
CA PRO A 121 -18.46 -6.78 -19.05
C PRO A 121 -17.91 -8.19 -19.29
N ALA A 122 -18.84 -9.15 -19.33
CA ALA A 122 -18.61 -10.52 -19.79
C ALA A 122 -18.40 -10.59 -21.31
#